data_AF-W1YWG1-F1
#
_entry.id   AF-W1YWG1-F1
#
_cell.length_a   1.000
_cell.length_b   1.000
_cell.length_c   1.000
_cell.angle_alpha   90.00
_cell.angle_beta   90.00
_cell.angle_gamma   90.00
#
_symmetry.space_group_name_H-M   'P 1'
#
loop_
_entity.id
_entity.type
_entity.pdbx_description
1 polymer ?
#
loop_
_entity_poly.entity_id
_entity_poly.type
_entity_poly.pdbx_seq_one_letter_code
_entity_poly.pdbx_strand_id
1 'polypeptide(L)'
;MLWRMLRQSWGRNLRRKVLAIITVFLASSLISALLAVSIDIGDKMSRELKSYGANILIEPAGQAALPALFSESSNPLSGQDFLDEAELPNIKDIFWRNNIVGFAPMLGGEASVEGEPVRILGTFFSQPVDIPDEEGYETGQKTVSPYWQVTGDWPQEPAGAEPQTLVGHALARQMGWKPGDKLTLRTEGEAVQVTVSGILSSGGDED
;
A
#
# COMPACT_ATOMS: atom_id res chain seq x y z
N MET A 1 44.36 -47.04 -2.91
CA MET A 1 45.63 -46.69 -2.21
C MET A 1 45.62 -45.25 -1.68
N LEU A 2 45.21 -44.27 -2.49
CA LEU A 2 45.11 -42.83 -2.11
C LEU A 2 44.35 -42.55 -0.80
N TRP A 3 43.19 -43.18 -0.57
CA TRP A 3 42.40 -42.98 0.64
C TRP A 3 43.13 -43.39 1.94
N ARG A 4 43.92 -44.48 1.89
CA ARG A 4 44.77 -44.89 3.03
C ARG A 4 45.91 -43.90 3.27
N MET A 5 46.48 -43.33 2.20
CA MET A 5 47.52 -42.29 2.31
C MET A 5 46.97 -40.97 2.88
N LEU A 6 45.79 -40.53 2.44
CA LEU A 6 45.09 -39.35 2.97
C LEU A 6 44.75 -39.50 4.46
N ARG A 7 44.22 -40.66 4.85
CA ARG A 7 43.85 -40.94 6.25
C ARG A 7 45.07 -41.04 7.17
N GLN A 8 46.18 -41.62 6.70
CA GLN A 8 47.45 -41.64 7.44
C GLN A 8 48.15 -40.27 7.50
N SER A 9 47.95 -39.42 6.48
CA SER A 9 48.43 -38.04 6.51
C SER A 9 47.70 -37.25 7.59
N TRP A 10 46.40 -37.45 7.78
CA TRP A 10 45.58 -36.75 8.79
C TRP A 10 46.12 -36.84 10.22
N GLY A 11 46.73 -37.98 10.61
CA GLY A 11 47.38 -38.15 11.91
C GLY A 11 48.70 -37.39 12.10
N ARG A 12 49.35 -36.94 11.01
CA ARG A 12 50.58 -36.15 11.04
C ARG A 12 50.28 -34.64 10.96
N ASN A 13 50.93 -33.86 11.81
CA ASN A 13 50.80 -32.39 11.91
C ASN A 13 49.38 -31.90 12.27
N LEU A 14 48.69 -32.60 13.19
CA LEU A 14 47.32 -32.33 13.59
C LEU A 14 47.09 -30.87 14.02
N ARG A 15 48.03 -30.28 14.78
CA ARG A 15 47.95 -28.88 15.23
C ARG A 15 47.80 -27.88 14.07
N ARG A 16 48.58 -28.06 13.01
CA ARG A 16 48.55 -27.15 11.84
C ARG A 16 47.26 -27.31 11.02
N LYS A 17 46.73 -28.53 10.95
CA LYS A 17 45.48 -28.83 10.24
C LYS A 17 44.26 -28.33 11.00
N VAL A 18 44.21 -28.53 12.31
CA VAL A 18 43.16 -27.99 13.18
C VAL A 18 43.14 -26.47 13.10
N LEU A 19 44.32 -25.81 13.14
CA LEU A 19 44.39 -24.36 12.99
C LEU A 19 43.79 -23.91 11.64
N ALA A 20 44.15 -24.56 10.52
CA ALA A 20 43.60 -24.22 9.22
C ALA A 20 42.08 -24.43 9.13
N ILE A 21 41.56 -25.51 9.73
CA ILE A 21 40.11 -25.77 9.78
C ILE A 21 39.40 -24.70 10.60
N ILE A 22 39.94 -24.35 11.78
CA ILE A 22 39.38 -23.28 12.62
C ILE A 22 39.39 -21.95 11.87
N THR A 23 40.46 -21.62 11.16
CA THR A 23 40.53 -20.39 10.38
C THR A 23 39.47 -20.34 9.29
N VAL A 24 39.29 -21.42 8.52
CA VAL A 24 38.24 -21.49 7.48
C VAL A 24 36.85 -21.48 8.10
N PHE A 25 36.66 -22.15 9.22
CA PHE A 25 35.40 -22.14 9.97
C PHE A 25 35.05 -20.73 10.46
N LEU A 26 36.00 -20.03 11.08
CA LEU A 26 35.81 -18.65 11.54
C LEU A 26 35.55 -17.70 10.37
N ALA A 27 36.29 -17.83 9.27
CA ALA A 27 36.10 -16.99 8.09
C ALA A 27 34.72 -17.22 7.45
N SER A 28 34.33 -18.48 7.25
CA SER A 28 33.00 -18.81 6.69
C SER A 28 31.87 -18.37 7.63
N SER A 29 32.01 -18.59 8.94
CA SER A 29 31.02 -18.13 9.93
C SER A 29 30.88 -16.61 9.93
N LEU A 30 31.99 -15.86 9.83
CA LEU A 30 31.96 -14.41 9.74
C LEU A 30 31.27 -13.94 8.46
N ILE A 31 31.61 -14.52 7.30
CA ILE A 31 30.97 -14.17 6.02
C ILE A 31 29.47 -14.48 6.07
N SER A 32 29.07 -15.64 6.59
CA SER A 32 27.65 -15.99 6.74
C SER A 32 26.92 -15.04 7.68
N ALA A 33 27.53 -14.65 8.79
CA ALA A 33 26.94 -13.68 9.72
C ALA A 33 26.76 -12.30 9.07
N LEU A 34 27.77 -11.81 8.36
CA LEU A 34 27.70 -10.54 7.64
C LEU A 34 26.64 -10.56 6.53
N LEU A 35 26.52 -11.66 5.81
CA LEU A 35 25.48 -11.82 4.78
C LEU A 35 24.08 -11.80 5.39
N ALA A 36 23.86 -12.54 6.48
CA ALA A 36 22.58 -12.56 7.18
C ALA A 36 22.17 -11.15 7.67
N VAL A 37 23.10 -10.43 8.29
CA VAL A 37 22.88 -9.06 8.76
C VAL A 37 22.63 -8.09 7.59
N SER A 38 23.37 -8.24 6.48
CA SER A 38 23.19 -7.41 5.28
C SER A 38 21.81 -7.58 4.66
N ILE A 39 21.29 -8.80 4.61
CA ILE A 39 19.94 -9.09 4.09
C ILE A 39 18.88 -8.55 5.06
N ASP A 40 19.02 -8.85 6.36
CA ASP A 40 18.05 -8.45 7.39
C ASP A 40 17.88 -6.92 7.49
N ILE A 41 18.97 -6.16 7.41
CA ILE A 41 18.93 -4.69 7.40
C ILE A 41 18.23 -4.17 6.14
N GLY A 42 18.48 -4.78 4.98
CA GLY A 42 17.82 -4.43 3.73
C GLY A 42 16.30 -4.62 3.83
N ASP A 43 15.87 -5.78 4.31
CA ASP A 43 14.45 -6.11 4.48
C ASP A 43 13.76 -5.20 5.50
N LYS A 44 14.45 -4.92 6.62
CA LYS A 44 13.91 -4.01 7.64
C LYS A 44 13.81 -2.58 7.14
N MET A 45 14.85 -2.04 6.50
CA MET A 45 14.79 -0.70 5.90
C MET A 45 13.71 -0.61 4.82
N SER A 46 13.56 -1.65 3.98
CA SER A 46 12.48 -1.69 2.98
C SER A 46 11.12 -1.61 3.64
N ARG A 47 10.91 -2.33 4.75
CA ARG A 47 9.64 -2.32 5.50
C ARG A 47 9.36 -0.98 6.17
N GLU A 48 10.36 -0.36 6.79
CA GLU A 48 10.23 0.98 7.37
C GLU A 48 10.00 2.04 6.28
N LEU A 49 10.68 1.93 5.13
CA LEU A 49 10.44 2.83 4.00
C LEU A 49 9.03 2.68 3.42
N LYS A 50 8.54 1.45 3.32
CA LYS A 50 7.15 1.14 2.93
C LYS A 50 6.13 1.68 3.94
N SER A 51 6.52 1.83 5.21
CA SER A 51 5.64 2.38 6.25
C SER A 51 5.41 3.89 6.13
N TYR A 52 6.21 4.61 5.33
CA TYR A 52 5.96 6.02 5.02
C TYR A 52 4.74 6.26 4.11
N GLY A 53 4.10 5.19 3.60
CA GLY A 53 2.89 5.27 2.78
C GLY A 53 3.16 5.10 1.28
N ALA A 54 2.22 5.57 0.47
CA ALA A 54 2.31 5.49 -0.99
C ALA A 54 3.50 6.32 -1.52
N ASN A 55 4.43 5.66 -2.22
CA ASN A 55 5.65 6.27 -2.73
C ASN A 55 5.65 6.47 -4.27
N ILE A 56 4.54 6.13 -4.94
CA ILE A 56 4.35 6.27 -6.38
C ILE A 56 2.97 6.86 -6.61
N LEU A 57 2.91 7.99 -7.31
CA LEU A 57 1.67 8.61 -7.76
C LEU A 57 1.53 8.35 -9.27
N ILE A 58 0.37 7.85 -9.67
CA ILE A 58 0.02 7.61 -11.08
C ILE A 58 -1.11 8.56 -11.43
N GLU A 59 -0.88 9.37 -12.47
CA GLU A 59 -1.83 10.37 -12.93
C GLU A 59 -2.08 10.21 -14.44
N PRO A 60 -3.27 10.61 -14.93
CA PRO A 60 -3.57 10.68 -16.35
C PRO A 60 -2.57 11.57 -17.10
N ALA A 61 -2.21 11.16 -18.32
CA ALA A 61 -1.19 11.85 -19.13
C ALA A 61 -1.52 13.33 -19.41
N GLY A 62 -2.80 13.69 -19.50
CA GLY A 62 -3.22 15.08 -19.71
C GLY A 62 -2.98 16.00 -18.50
N GLN A 63 -2.96 15.45 -17.29
CA GLN A 63 -2.69 16.20 -16.05
C GLN A 63 -1.18 16.38 -15.82
N ALA A 64 -0.36 15.39 -16.22
CA ALA A 64 1.10 15.44 -16.09
C ALA A 64 1.77 16.57 -16.91
N ALA A 65 1.07 17.12 -17.92
CA ALA A 65 1.62 18.13 -18.83
C ALA A 65 1.49 19.58 -18.33
N LEU A 66 0.75 19.83 -17.24
CA LEU A 66 0.48 21.17 -16.73
C LEU A 66 1.01 21.33 -15.30
N PRO A 67 2.06 22.15 -15.06
CA PRO A 67 2.52 22.45 -13.70
C PRO A 67 1.38 23.08 -12.89
N ALA A 68 1.25 22.66 -11.62
CA ALA A 68 0.24 23.11 -10.64
C ALA A 68 0.14 24.65 -10.43
N LEU A 69 1.04 25.44 -11.03
CA LEU A 69 0.98 26.90 -11.07
C LEU A 69 -0.11 27.44 -12.01
N PHE A 70 -0.67 26.62 -12.90
CA PHE A 70 -1.70 27.01 -13.87
C PHE A 70 -3.09 26.41 -13.58
N SER A 71 -3.24 25.64 -12.50
CA SER A 71 -4.48 24.91 -12.17
C SER A 71 -5.47 25.69 -11.29
N GLU A 72 -5.09 26.84 -10.75
CA GLU A 72 -6.07 27.75 -10.15
C GLU A 72 -6.74 28.57 -11.26
N SER A 73 -7.91 28.10 -11.71
CA SER A 73 -9.01 28.92 -12.25
C SER A 73 -9.09 29.31 -13.74
N SER A 74 -8.51 28.59 -14.71
CA SER A 74 -8.95 28.77 -16.11
C SER A 74 -8.48 27.72 -17.14
N ASN A 75 -9.22 26.63 -17.32
CA ASN A 75 -9.38 26.09 -18.68
C ASN A 75 -10.67 25.24 -18.86
N PRO A 76 -11.67 25.71 -19.60
CA PRO A 76 -12.91 24.98 -19.87
C PRO A 76 -12.79 23.93 -21.01
N LEU A 77 -11.57 23.53 -21.36
CA LEU A 77 -11.26 22.37 -22.21
C LEU A 77 -10.62 21.21 -21.41
N SER A 78 -10.55 21.35 -20.08
CA SER A 78 -10.14 20.31 -19.14
C SER A 78 -11.23 19.25 -19.03
N GLY A 79 -11.20 18.28 -19.95
CA GLY A 79 -11.79 16.98 -19.68
C GLY A 79 -11.23 16.47 -18.35
N GLN A 80 -12.09 15.94 -17.49
CA GLN A 80 -11.63 15.16 -16.35
C GLN A 80 -10.99 13.90 -16.94
N ASP A 81 -9.70 14.00 -17.29
CA ASP A 81 -8.96 12.84 -17.72
C ASP A 81 -8.88 11.93 -16.49
N PHE A 82 -9.50 10.77 -16.57
CA PHE A 82 -9.47 9.74 -15.56
C PHE A 82 -8.67 8.55 -16.09
N LEU A 83 -8.19 7.71 -15.18
CA LEU A 83 -7.65 6.42 -15.54
C LEU A 83 -8.79 5.42 -15.55
N ASP A 84 -8.86 4.59 -16.60
CA ASP A 84 -9.85 3.52 -16.67
C ASP A 84 -9.52 2.46 -15.61
N GLU A 85 -10.52 2.07 -14.80
CA GLU A 85 -10.34 1.07 -13.74
C GLU A 85 -9.83 -0.28 -14.28
N ALA A 86 -10.22 -0.62 -15.52
CA ALA A 86 -9.78 -1.83 -16.21
C ALA A 86 -8.26 -1.84 -16.49
N GLU A 87 -7.58 -0.69 -16.44
CA GLU A 87 -6.13 -0.59 -16.63
C GLU A 87 -5.34 -0.75 -15.33
N LEU A 88 -5.98 -0.78 -14.16
CA LEU A 88 -5.30 -0.95 -12.87
C LEU A 88 -4.40 -2.20 -12.80
N PRO A 89 -4.75 -3.36 -13.39
CA PRO A 89 -3.85 -4.51 -13.43
C PRO A 89 -2.50 -4.22 -14.11
N ASN A 90 -2.45 -3.29 -15.06
CA ASN A 90 -1.22 -2.92 -15.77
C ASN A 90 -0.16 -2.31 -14.83
N ILE A 91 -0.55 -1.82 -13.65
CA ILE A 91 0.39 -1.36 -12.61
C ILE A 91 1.33 -2.49 -12.19
N LYS A 92 0.86 -3.74 -12.23
CA LYS A 92 1.64 -4.95 -11.93
C LYS A 92 2.37 -5.54 -13.15
N ASP A 93 2.31 -4.90 -14.31
CA ASP A 93 3.07 -5.30 -15.51
C ASP A 93 4.39 -4.54 -15.66
N ILE A 94 4.62 -3.51 -14.84
CA ILE A 94 5.86 -2.71 -14.92
C ILE A 94 7.07 -3.48 -14.37
N PHE A 95 8.28 -3.03 -14.75
CA PHE A 95 9.55 -3.63 -14.30
C PHE A 95 9.63 -3.79 -12.77
N TRP A 96 9.03 -2.86 -12.03
CA TRP A 96 9.01 -2.85 -10.57
C TRP A 96 7.89 -3.69 -9.94
N ARG A 97 7.17 -4.54 -10.68
CA ARG A 97 5.98 -5.29 -10.18
C ARG A 97 6.17 -5.99 -8.83
N ASN A 98 7.36 -6.57 -8.61
CA ASN A 98 7.69 -7.29 -7.38
C ASN A 98 7.95 -6.36 -6.17
N ASN A 99 8.04 -5.05 -6.38
CA ASN A 99 8.25 -4.04 -5.34
C ASN A 99 6.98 -3.25 -5.02
N ILE A 100 5.88 -3.49 -5.74
CA ILE A 100 4.58 -2.86 -5.49
C ILE A 100 3.83 -3.72 -4.47
N VAL A 101 3.68 -3.20 -3.26
CA VAL A 101 2.99 -3.88 -2.15
C VAL A 101 1.47 -3.76 -2.27
N GLY A 102 0.99 -2.66 -2.85
CA GLY A 102 -0.40 -2.32 -3.00
C GLY A 102 -0.54 -1.02 -3.79
N PHE A 103 -1.74 -0.76 -4.27
CA PHE A 103 -2.20 0.50 -4.82
C PHE A 103 -3.66 0.75 -4.41
N ALA A 104 -4.04 2.01 -4.29
CA ALA A 104 -5.43 2.39 -4.02
C ALA A 104 -5.79 3.53 -4.98
N PRO A 105 -6.70 3.31 -5.95
CA PRO A 105 -7.18 4.39 -6.79
C PRO A 105 -7.94 5.39 -5.93
N MET A 106 -7.93 6.66 -6.33
CA MET A 106 -8.60 7.73 -5.61
C MET A 106 -9.41 8.56 -6.60
N LEU A 107 -10.69 8.75 -6.31
CA LEU A 107 -11.61 9.57 -7.08
C LEU A 107 -12.29 10.57 -6.15
N GLY A 108 -11.87 11.83 -6.24
CA GLY A 108 -12.47 12.92 -5.47
C GLY A 108 -13.77 13.42 -6.08
N GLY A 109 -14.69 13.86 -5.24
CA GLY A 109 -15.92 14.52 -5.65
C GLY A 109 -16.51 15.39 -4.54
N GLU A 110 -17.59 16.08 -4.87
CA GLU A 110 -18.35 16.87 -3.91
C GLU A 110 -19.78 16.33 -3.82
N ALA A 111 -20.30 16.24 -2.60
CA ALA A 111 -21.68 15.85 -2.33
C ALA A 111 -22.28 16.78 -1.27
N SER A 112 -23.60 16.77 -1.12
CA SER A 112 -24.27 17.42 -0.01
C SER A 112 -24.92 16.39 0.91
N VAL A 113 -24.74 16.56 2.21
CA VAL A 113 -25.42 15.79 3.25
C VAL A 113 -26.20 16.77 4.11
N GLU A 114 -27.52 16.55 4.21
CA GLU A 114 -28.42 17.44 4.97
C GLU A 114 -28.41 18.92 4.54
N GLY A 115 -27.92 19.23 3.34
CA GLY A 115 -27.81 20.60 2.82
C GLY A 115 -26.42 21.23 3.02
N GLU A 116 -25.52 20.57 3.75
CA GLU A 116 -24.13 21.00 3.90
C GLU A 116 -23.26 20.34 2.82
N PRO A 117 -22.36 21.10 2.15
CA PRO A 117 -21.42 20.54 1.19
C PRO A 117 -20.31 19.78 1.92
N VAL A 118 -20.04 18.57 1.47
CA VAL A 118 -18.97 17.69 1.97
C VAL A 118 -18.15 17.15 0.81
N ARG A 119 -16.85 17.02 1.02
CA ARG A 119 -15.96 16.35 0.07
C ARG A 119 -16.09 14.84 0.26
N ILE A 120 -16.13 14.12 -0.85
CA ILE A 120 -16.17 12.66 -0.88
C ILE A 120 -14.95 12.14 -1.63
N LEU A 121 -14.42 11.00 -1.18
CA LEU A 121 -13.30 10.32 -1.80
C LEU A 121 -13.68 8.85 -2.01
N GLY A 122 -13.81 8.44 -3.27
CA GLY A 122 -13.92 7.05 -3.65
C GLY A 122 -12.55 6.40 -3.70
N THR A 123 -12.39 5.25 -3.05
CA THR A 123 -11.14 4.48 -3.06
C THR A 123 -11.42 3.01 -2.75
N PHE A 124 -10.44 2.15 -2.99
CA PHE A 124 -10.48 0.75 -2.57
C PHE A 124 -9.99 0.63 -1.14
N PHE A 125 -10.70 -0.11 -0.29
CA PHE A 125 -10.28 -0.40 1.07
C PHE A 125 -9.49 -1.71 1.16
N SER A 126 -9.96 -2.76 0.47
CA SER A 126 -9.59 -4.17 0.54
C SER A 126 -10.18 -4.91 -0.69
N GLN A 127 -9.91 -4.42 -1.89
CA GLN A 127 -10.52 -4.89 -3.14
C GLN A 127 -9.67 -6.01 -3.76
N PRO A 128 -10.25 -7.17 -4.12
CA PRO A 128 -9.57 -8.18 -4.92
C PRO A 128 -9.44 -7.69 -6.36
N VAL A 129 -8.25 -7.80 -6.95
CA VAL A 129 -7.99 -7.42 -8.34
C VAL A 129 -7.31 -8.59 -9.06
N ASP A 130 -7.85 -8.95 -10.21
CA ASP A 130 -7.28 -10.01 -11.04
C ASP A 130 -6.00 -9.52 -11.71
N ILE A 131 -4.85 -9.95 -11.18
CA ILE A 131 -3.52 -9.65 -11.72
C ILE A 131 -3.00 -10.87 -12.50
N PRO A 132 -2.54 -10.70 -13.75
CA PRO A 132 -1.85 -11.76 -14.47
C PRO A 132 -0.64 -12.30 -13.67
N ASP A 133 -0.61 -13.61 -13.48
CA ASP A 133 0.43 -14.37 -12.74
C ASP A 133 0.42 -14.23 -11.20
N GLU A 134 -0.54 -13.55 -10.58
CA GLU A 134 -0.65 -13.43 -9.11
C GLU A 134 -2.09 -13.76 -8.66
N GLU A 135 -2.33 -15.02 -8.27
CA GLU A 135 -3.65 -15.47 -7.80
C GLU A 135 -4.03 -14.84 -6.45
N GLY A 136 -5.26 -14.32 -6.36
CA GLY A 136 -5.82 -13.82 -5.11
C GLY A 136 -5.20 -12.50 -4.62
N TYR A 137 -4.68 -11.68 -5.54
CA TYR A 137 -4.14 -10.37 -5.18
C TYR A 137 -5.22 -9.43 -4.64
N GLU A 138 -4.95 -8.82 -3.48
CA GLU A 138 -5.86 -7.91 -2.79
C GLU A 138 -5.14 -6.58 -2.52
N THR A 139 -5.82 -5.46 -2.78
CA THR A 139 -5.21 -4.12 -2.73
C THR A 139 -6.18 -3.08 -2.20
N GLY A 140 -5.67 -1.95 -1.71
CA GLY A 140 -6.48 -0.86 -1.18
C GLY A 140 -5.81 -0.13 -0.01
N GLN A 141 -6.55 0.80 0.59
CA GLN A 141 -6.06 1.69 1.64
C GLN A 141 -5.61 0.94 2.90
N LYS A 142 -6.16 -0.24 3.22
CA LYS A 142 -5.64 -1.05 4.31
C LYS A 142 -4.18 -1.49 4.10
N THR A 143 -3.79 -1.70 2.85
CA THR A 143 -2.44 -2.14 2.47
C THR A 143 -1.49 -0.97 2.30
N VAL A 144 -1.93 0.12 1.67
CA VAL A 144 -1.05 1.24 1.31
C VAL A 144 -0.99 2.36 2.37
N SER A 145 -1.98 2.42 3.27
CA SER A 145 -2.10 3.46 4.29
C SER A 145 -2.14 2.85 5.70
N PRO A 146 -1.03 2.23 6.17
CA PRO A 146 -0.98 1.53 7.46
C PRO A 146 -1.17 2.45 8.68
N TYR A 147 -1.06 3.76 8.48
CA TYR A 147 -1.26 4.79 9.51
C TYR A 147 -2.74 5.16 9.71
N TRP A 148 -3.64 4.76 8.80
CA TRP A 148 -5.07 5.00 8.93
C TRP A 148 -5.64 4.25 10.13
N GLN A 149 -6.26 4.98 11.05
CA GLN A 149 -6.90 4.42 12.23
C GLN A 149 -8.41 4.48 12.05
N VAL A 150 -9.06 3.31 12.02
CA VAL A 150 -10.52 3.21 11.90
C VAL A 150 -11.11 2.82 13.23
N THR A 151 -12.03 3.64 13.74
CA THR A 151 -12.87 3.34 14.90
C THR A 151 -14.22 2.81 14.42
N GLY A 152 -14.48 1.52 14.62
CA GLY A 152 -15.62 0.81 14.04
C GLY A 152 -15.11 -0.26 13.09
N ASP A 153 -15.82 -0.44 11.97
CA ASP A 153 -15.47 -1.43 10.96
C ASP A 153 -15.02 -0.77 9.66
N TRP A 154 -14.05 -1.40 9.00
CA TRP A 154 -13.70 -1.05 7.63
C TRP A 154 -14.86 -1.40 6.68
N PRO A 155 -15.13 -0.57 5.66
CA PRO A 155 -16.12 -0.87 4.64
C PRO A 155 -15.83 -2.24 4.01
N GLN A 156 -16.89 -3.03 3.82
CA GLN A 156 -16.81 -4.33 3.18
C GLN A 156 -16.78 -4.16 1.66
N GLU A 157 -15.84 -4.85 1.03
CA GLU A 157 -15.68 -4.90 -0.42
C GLU A 157 -15.73 -6.36 -0.91
N PRO A 158 -16.39 -6.66 -2.04
CA PRO A 158 -17.14 -5.73 -2.89
C PRO A 158 -18.40 -5.17 -2.21
N ALA A 159 -18.81 -3.95 -2.60
CA ALA A 159 -19.93 -3.26 -1.98
C ALA A 159 -21.21 -4.11 -2.02
N GLY A 160 -21.80 -4.37 -0.84
CA GLY A 160 -23.05 -5.09 -0.70
C GLY A 160 -24.27 -4.24 -1.08
N ALA A 161 -25.47 -4.72 -0.73
CA ALA A 161 -26.73 -4.01 -0.97
C ALA A 161 -26.85 -2.67 -0.21
N GLU A 162 -26.12 -2.52 0.90
CA GLU A 162 -26.00 -1.26 1.63
C GLU A 162 -24.55 -0.78 1.53
N PRO A 163 -24.25 0.27 0.74
CA PRO A 163 -22.89 0.79 0.63
C PRO A 163 -22.45 1.38 1.97
N GLN A 164 -21.20 1.11 2.32
CA GLN A 164 -20.58 1.52 3.57
C GLN A 164 -19.57 2.64 3.31
N THR A 165 -19.41 3.54 4.28
CA THR A 165 -18.46 4.64 4.19
C THR A 165 -17.71 4.85 5.50
N LEU A 166 -16.51 5.40 5.39
CA LEU A 166 -15.78 5.97 6.52
C LEU A 166 -15.99 7.48 6.54
N VAL A 167 -16.10 8.03 7.74
CA VAL A 167 -16.17 9.48 7.95
C VAL A 167 -14.93 9.92 8.69
N GLY A 168 -14.27 10.97 8.20
CA GLY A 168 -13.13 11.59 8.88
C GLY A 168 -13.44 12.03 10.32
N HIS A 169 -12.45 11.97 11.19
CA HIS A 169 -12.60 12.24 12.62
C HIS A 169 -13.06 13.68 12.91
N ALA A 170 -12.52 14.66 12.20
CA ALA A 170 -12.89 16.06 12.35
C ALA A 170 -14.31 16.30 11.82
N LEU A 171 -14.63 15.75 10.64
CA LEU A 171 -15.96 15.87 10.05
C LEU A 171 -17.04 15.21 10.92
N ALA A 172 -16.78 13.99 11.41
CA ALA A 172 -17.68 13.26 12.31
C ALA A 172 -17.93 14.04 13.60
N ARG A 173 -16.90 14.69 14.16
CA ARG A 173 -17.03 15.51 15.36
C ARG A 173 -17.83 16.79 15.13
N GLN A 174 -17.69 17.42 13.96
CA GLN A 174 -18.43 18.62 13.60
C GLN A 174 -19.92 18.33 13.37
N MET A 175 -20.23 17.26 12.63
CA MET A 175 -21.60 16.90 12.27
C MET A 175 -22.29 16.01 13.32
N GLY A 176 -21.52 15.47 14.27
CA GLY A 176 -22.02 14.58 15.32
C GLY A 176 -22.28 13.14 14.87
N TRP A 177 -21.76 12.73 13.71
CA TRP A 177 -21.95 11.40 13.13
C TRP A 177 -21.16 10.32 13.87
N LYS A 178 -21.73 9.11 13.90
CA LYS A 178 -21.18 7.93 14.58
C LYS A 178 -21.25 6.70 13.69
N PRO A 179 -20.44 5.67 13.96
CA PRO A 179 -20.61 4.36 13.33
C PRO A 179 -22.04 3.84 13.53
N GLY A 180 -22.68 3.42 12.45
CA GLY A 180 -24.07 2.98 12.38
C GLY A 180 -25.06 4.01 11.80
N ASP A 181 -24.65 5.28 11.66
CA ASP A 181 -25.53 6.31 11.10
C ASP A 181 -25.74 6.10 9.60
N LYS A 182 -26.94 6.44 9.10
CA LYS A 182 -27.26 6.38 7.66
C LYS A 182 -27.28 7.79 7.09
N LEU A 183 -26.35 8.08 6.19
CA LEU A 183 -26.22 9.37 5.53
C LEU A 183 -26.83 9.29 4.13
N THR A 184 -27.47 10.37 3.69
CA THR A 184 -27.95 10.49 2.31
C THR A 184 -27.05 11.48 1.58
N LEU A 185 -26.14 10.96 0.76
CA LEU A 185 -25.29 11.75 -0.11
C LEU A 185 -26.11 12.22 -1.31
N ARG A 186 -26.11 13.52 -1.59
CA ARG A 186 -26.76 14.10 -2.78
C ARG A 186 -25.71 14.72 -3.68
N THR A 187 -25.64 14.28 -4.92
CA THR A 187 -24.82 14.87 -5.99
C THR A 187 -25.75 15.55 -7.02
N GLU A 188 -25.21 16.11 -8.11
CA GLU A 188 -25.93 16.89 -9.15
C GLU A 188 -27.03 16.13 -9.94
N GLY A 189 -27.58 15.05 -9.39
CA GLY A 189 -28.71 14.32 -9.97
C GLY A 189 -29.09 13.05 -9.23
N GLU A 190 -28.26 12.56 -8.30
CA GLU A 190 -28.46 11.29 -7.62
C GLU A 190 -28.41 11.45 -6.10
N ALA A 191 -29.22 10.64 -5.42
CA ALA A 191 -29.20 10.51 -3.97
C ALA A 191 -28.87 9.07 -3.62
N VAL A 192 -27.74 8.88 -2.93
CA VAL A 192 -27.27 7.57 -2.50
C VAL A 192 -27.27 7.52 -0.98
N GLN A 193 -27.92 6.51 -0.42
CA GLN A 193 -27.89 6.27 1.01
C GLN A 193 -26.70 5.37 1.35
N VAL A 194 -25.84 5.82 2.27
CA VAL A 194 -24.66 5.10 2.73
C VAL A 194 -24.73 4.92 4.25
N THR A 195 -24.17 3.82 4.76
CA THR A 195 -24.06 3.58 6.20
C THR A 195 -22.63 3.88 6.66
N VAL A 196 -22.48 4.65 7.73
CA VAL A 196 -21.18 4.92 8.34
C VAL A 196 -20.71 3.65 9.04
N SER A 197 -19.72 2.94 8.51
CA SER A 197 -19.17 1.73 9.14
C SER A 197 -18.15 2.06 10.23
N GLY A 198 -17.45 3.20 10.09
CA GLY A 198 -16.41 3.61 11.01
C GLY A 198 -16.02 5.08 10.86
N ILE A 199 -15.30 5.57 11.87
CA ILE A 199 -14.67 6.89 11.86
C ILE A 199 -13.19 6.72 11.52
N LEU A 200 -12.72 7.40 10.48
CA LEU A 200 -11.33 7.39 10.03
C LEU A 200 -10.55 8.51 10.72
N SER A 201 -9.36 8.19 11.20
CA SER A 201 -8.31 9.17 11.50
C SER A 201 -7.11 8.89 10.61
N SER A 202 -6.91 9.72 9.59
CA SER A 202 -5.78 9.66 8.65
C SER A 202 -4.68 10.68 9.00
N GLY A 203 -5.02 11.76 9.72
CA GLY A 203 -4.13 12.90 9.95
C GLY A 203 -3.87 13.76 8.70
N GLY A 204 -4.65 13.57 7.64
CA GLY A 204 -4.57 14.26 6.35
C GLY A 204 -5.88 14.96 5.97
N ASP A 205 -6.07 15.18 4.67
CA ASP A 205 -7.27 15.83 4.13
C ASP A 205 -8.54 14.98 4.25
N GLU A 206 -8.40 13.69 4.60
CA GLU A 206 -9.52 12.76 4.79
C GLU A 206 -10.14 12.81 6.21
N ASP A 207 -9.60 13.62 7.13
CA ASP A 207 -10.10 13.82 8.51
C ASP A 207 -11.32 14.77 8.62
#